data_AF-A0A373QCK4-F1
#
_entry.id   AF-A0A373QCK4-F1
#
_cell.length_a   1.000
_cell.length_b   1.000
_cell.length_c   1.000
_cell.angle_alpha   90.00
_cell.angle_beta   90.00
_cell.angle_gamma   90.00
#
_symmetry.space_group_name_H-M   'P 1'
#
loop_
_entity.id
_entity.type
_entity.pdbx_description
1 polymer ?
#
loop_
_entity_poly.entity_id
_entity_poly.type
_entity_poly.pdbx_seq_one_letter_code
_entity_poly.pdbx_strand_id
1 'polypeptide(L)'
;MWKGLRRFFKRSDEKFTNVNLEDANIFKRILFIVLSNIKTIVVLMCVFVFISLIVTYTGSFNKKSVVLSLNYEEASKGQNPNLTRYNVYELKSDRVMERVISNAGLQDVLTPTELSEHIDIAENSSGKTIDPNDSSTYYISTSYTVSYRMNREIKNISVDDMMTLICKSYNDMFHEEYVGTKSVLKYDLGDIEGKEYIEIAKLFTNKSDQMLRYIQQRIEENATYRSEITGQSFQTIKKMIQNVQNYSIKKYSAFVLESGLSRNKDHYIRTLNYKNDMLNINYQKFMIDYNVRKQQVQDYDSAMIGTVMVPSINEKQEYYMSRTNTGTDYLTKEADYSLSQGNAVDRDIIDNNDIIAKVNASTADEESYKKADELIKTVDEELKQVANTADTTDKEYIKHTTKDYLTFTEYTGSGNKMFILETVIGTAVVFFIILCAVYYVIDGYIRRKEDGRYE
;
A
#
# COMPACT_ATOMS: atom_id res chain seq x y z
N MET A 1 -64.47 12.63 -24.44
CA MET A 1 -63.10 12.63 -25.01
C MET A 1 -62.94 13.52 -26.26
N TRP A 2 -63.87 13.49 -27.23
CA TRP A 2 -63.71 14.18 -28.53
C TRP A 2 -63.73 15.74 -28.49
N LYS A 3 -64.51 16.36 -27.60
CA LYS A 3 -64.55 17.84 -27.43
C LYS A 3 -63.23 18.44 -26.88
N GLY A 4 -62.41 17.65 -26.18
CA GLY A 4 -61.13 18.09 -25.63
C GLY A 4 -60.00 18.09 -26.68
N LEU A 5 -59.95 17.06 -27.54
CA LEU A 5 -58.94 16.96 -28.60
C LEU A 5 -59.08 18.06 -29.66
N ARG A 6 -60.30 18.49 -30.00
CA ARG A 6 -60.54 19.56 -30.99
C ARG A 6 -59.94 20.92 -30.59
N ARG A 7 -59.71 21.18 -29.29
CA ARG A 7 -59.08 22.43 -28.83
C ARG A 7 -57.57 22.46 -29.08
N PHE A 8 -56.93 21.29 -29.15
CA PHE A 8 -55.48 21.17 -29.36
C PHE A 8 -55.12 20.88 -30.82
N PHE A 9 -56.00 20.21 -31.56
CA PHE A 9 -55.81 19.83 -32.96
C PHE A 9 -56.76 20.61 -33.85
N LYS A 10 -56.26 21.68 -34.49
CA LYS A 10 -57.00 22.43 -35.52
C LYS A 10 -56.60 21.89 -36.89
N ARG A 11 -57.58 21.63 -37.76
CA ARG A 11 -57.36 21.05 -39.11
C ARG A 11 -56.29 21.84 -39.85
N SER A 12 -55.34 21.17 -40.49
CA SER A 12 -54.26 21.86 -41.20
C SER A 12 -54.80 22.77 -42.32
N ASP A 13 -55.88 22.33 -42.98
CA ASP A 13 -56.57 23.05 -44.06
C ASP A 13 -57.29 24.32 -43.55
N GLU A 14 -57.75 24.33 -42.30
CA GLU A 14 -58.42 25.52 -41.70
C GLU A 14 -57.44 26.67 -41.40
N LYS A 15 -56.15 26.37 -41.24
CA LYS A 15 -55.12 27.40 -40.96
C LYS A 15 -54.53 28.01 -42.22
N PHE A 16 -54.65 27.34 -43.37
CA PHE A 16 -54.11 27.80 -44.65
C PHE A 16 -55.09 27.46 -45.77
N THR A 17 -56.02 28.38 -46.03
CA THR A 17 -57.13 28.21 -47.00
C THR A 17 -56.70 28.19 -48.48
N ASN A 18 -55.41 28.39 -48.79
CA ASN A 18 -54.90 28.58 -50.16
C ASN A 18 -53.90 27.48 -50.61
N VAL A 19 -53.89 26.30 -49.98
CA VAL A 19 -52.96 25.21 -50.32
C VAL A 19 -53.73 23.99 -50.80
N ASN A 20 -53.58 23.62 -52.08
CA ASN A 20 -54.19 22.41 -52.64
C ASN A 20 -53.35 21.17 -52.27
N LEU A 21 -53.89 20.30 -51.40
CA LEU A 21 -53.19 19.13 -50.83
C LEU A 21 -53.51 17.80 -51.52
N GLU A 22 -54.41 17.78 -52.50
CA GLU A 22 -54.82 16.54 -53.17
C GLU A 22 -53.66 15.85 -53.91
N ASP A 23 -52.78 16.61 -54.56
CA ASP A 23 -51.62 16.11 -55.32
C ASP A 23 -50.30 16.08 -54.54
N ALA A 24 -50.33 16.37 -53.24
CA ALA A 24 -49.12 16.46 -52.42
C ALA A 24 -48.62 15.07 -51.99
N ASN A 25 -47.37 14.73 -52.35
CA ASN A 25 -46.66 13.56 -51.82
C ASN A 25 -46.65 13.57 -50.28
N ILE A 26 -46.56 12.37 -49.67
CA ILE A 26 -46.64 12.14 -48.22
C ILE A 26 -45.74 13.11 -47.43
N PHE A 27 -44.54 13.40 -47.92
CA PHE A 27 -43.61 14.34 -47.28
C PHE A 27 -44.15 15.78 -47.17
N LYS A 28 -44.75 16.31 -48.25
CA LYS A 28 -45.36 17.65 -48.25
C LYS A 28 -46.56 17.71 -47.29
N ARG A 29 -47.32 16.62 -47.19
CA ARG A 29 -48.46 16.50 -46.26
C ARG A 29 -48.01 16.49 -44.80
N ILE A 30 -46.95 15.73 -44.47
CA ILE A 30 -46.37 15.70 -43.12
C ILE A 30 -45.83 17.10 -42.76
N LEU A 31 -45.08 17.73 -43.67
CA LEU A 31 -44.55 19.08 -43.48
C LEU A 31 -45.66 20.10 -43.19
N PHE A 32 -46.78 20.01 -43.91
CA PHE A 32 -47.94 20.89 -43.73
C PHE A 32 -48.62 20.70 -42.36
N ILE A 33 -48.81 19.44 -41.94
CA ILE A 33 -49.39 19.11 -40.63
C ILE A 33 -48.48 19.64 -39.50
N VAL A 34 -47.17 19.46 -39.64
CA VAL A 34 -46.17 19.97 -38.68
C VAL A 34 -46.19 21.49 -38.60
N LEU A 35 -46.21 22.19 -39.73
CA LEU A 35 -46.27 23.66 -39.78
C LEU A 35 -47.57 24.20 -39.17
N SER A 36 -48.70 23.55 -39.44
CA SER A 36 -50.01 23.96 -38.89
C SER A 36 -50.08 23.82 -37.37
N ASN A 37 -49.34 22.87 -36.78
CA ASN A 37 -49.34 22.56 -35.35
C ASN A 37 -47.98 22.86 -34.67
N ILE A 38 -47.16 23.70 -35.27
CA ILE A 38 -45.79 23.94 -34.82
C ILE A 38 -45.71 24.42 -33.37
N LYS A 39 -46.65 25.27 -32.93
CA LYS A 39 -46.67 25.79 -31.55
C LYS A 39 -46.90 24.68 -30.50
N THR A 40 -47.82 23.75 -30.75
CA THR A 40 -48.11 22.65 -29.81
C THR A 40 -47.02 21.59 -29.82
N ILE A 41 -46.44 21.30 -31.00
CA ILE A 41 -45.30 20.39 -31.14
C ILE A 41 -44.08 20.94 -30.39
N VAL A 42 -43.77 22.23 -30.54
CA VAL A 42 -42.64 22.87 -29.84
C VAL A 42 -42.83 22.82 -28.32
N VAL A 43 -44.03 23.10 -27.80
CA VAL A 43 -44.30 23.02 -26.35
C VAL A 43 -44.12 21.60 -25.81
N LEU A 44 -44.66 20.58 -26.48
CA LEU A 44 -44.48 19.18 -26.07
C LEU A 44 -43.01 18.74 -26.13
N MET A 45 -42.25 19.25 -27.10
CA MET A 45 -40.81 18.98 -27.19
C MET A 45 -40.04 19.63 -26.05
N CYS A 46 -40.33 20.88 -25.70
CA CYS A 46 -39.71 21.54 -24.55
C CYS A 46 -40.00 20.79 -23.25
N VAL A 47 -41.23 20.32 -23.03
CA VAL A 47 -41.59 19.53 -21.85
C VAL A 47 -40.87 18.18 -21.81
N PHE A 48 -40.80 17.48 -22.94
CA PHE A 48 -40.09 16.20 -23.03
C PHE A 48 -38.58 16.37 -22.77
N VAL A 49 -37.95 17.37 -23.39
CA VAL A 49 -36.53 17.68 -23.16
C VAL A 49 -36.30 18.05 -21.69
N PHE A 50 -37.21 18.82 -21.07
CA PHE A 50 -37.11 19.18 -19.66
C PHE A 50 -37.21 17.97 -18.73
N ILE A 51 -38.18 17.07 -18.95
CA ILE A 51 -38.32 15.82 -18.18
C ILE A 51 -37.11 14.91 -18.43
N SER A 52 -36.67 14.76 -19.67
CA SER A 52 -35.50 13.96 -20.01
C SER A 52 -34.24 14.49 -19.37
N LEU A 53 -34.05 15.82 -19.33
CA LEU A 53 -32.95 16.47 -18.62
C LEU A 53 -33.04 16.20 -17.12
N ILE A 54 -34.23 16.30 -16.51
CA ILE A 54 -34.41 15.96 -15.09
C ILE A 54 -34.05 14.49 -14.85
N VAL A 55 -34.55 13.55 -15.66
CA VAL A 55 -34.30 12.12 -15.48
C VAL A 55 -32.82 11.77 -15.65
N THR A 56 -32.14 12.31 -16.67
CA THR A 56 -30.71 12.08 -16.89
C THR A 56 -29.86 12.77 -15.83
N TYR A 57 -30.22 13.98 -15.41
CA TYR A 57 -29.58 14.71 -14.32
C TYR A 57 -29.72 13.96 -12.99
N THR A 58 -30.91 13.45 -12.67
CA THR A 58 -31.17 12.65 -11.45
C THR A 58 -30.43 11.30 -11.49
N GLY A 59 -30.34 10.67 -12.67
CA GLY A 59 -29.56 9.46 -12.87
C GLY A 59 -28.05 9.66 -12.66
N SER A 60 -27.53 10.85 -12.96
CA SER A 60 -26.12 11.21 -12.72
C SER A 60 -25.77 11.34 -11.23
N PHE A 61 -26.73 11.62 -10.34
CA PHE A 61 -26.47 11.67 -8.89
C PHE A 61 -26.31 10.30 -8.24
N ASN A 62 -26.75 9.23 -8.92
CA ASN A 62 -26.71 7.88 -8.38
C ASN A 62 -25.39 7.16 -8.69
N LYS A 63 -24.39 7.84 -9.27
CA LYS A 63 -23.09 7.25 -9.61
C LYS A 63 -21.97 8.24 -9.31
N LYS A 64 -20.92 7.77 -8.65
CA LYS A 64 -19.66 8.51 -8.47
C LYS A 64 -18.52 7.68 -9.06
N SER A 65 -17.58 8.36 -9.70
CA SER A 65 -16.36 7.74 -10.25
C SER A 65 -15.13 8.47 -9.76
N VAL A 66 -14.09 7.71 -9.43
CA VAL A 66 -12.77 8.20 -9.02
C VAL A 66 -11.70 7.49 -9.84
N VAL A 67 -10.58 8.18 -10.08
CA VAL A 67 -9.38 7.59 -10.65
C VAL A 67 -8.46 7.18 -9.51
N LEU A 68 -8.27 5.87 -9.37
CA LEU A 68 -7.24 5.26 -8.54
C LEU A 68 -5.93 5.26 -9.33
N SER A 69 -4.88 5.86 -8.78
CA SER A 69 -3.53 5.82 -9.33
C SER A 69 -2.55 5.20 -8.34
N LEU A 70 -1.67 4.33 -8.86
CA LEU A 70 -0.60 3.68 -8.12
C LEU A 70 0.69 4.48 -8.29
N ASN A 71 1.14 5.17 -7.24
CA ASN A 71 2.31 6.04 -7.27
C ASN A 71 3.47 5.47 -6.44
N TYR A 72 3.95 4.30 -6.85
CA TYR A 72 5.14 3.65 -6.28
C TYR A 72 5.85 2.83 -7.36
N GLU A 73 7.14 2.53 -7.18
CA GLU A 73 8.00 2.01 -8.25
C GLU A 73 7.53 0.64 -8.77
N GLU A 74 7.20 -0.26 -7.84
CA GLU A 74 6.81 -1.65 -8.07
C GLU A 74 5.49 -1.76 -8.83
N ALA A 75 4.65 -0.72 -8.82
CA ALA A 75 3.39 -0.69 -9.55
C ALA A 75 3.60 -0.89 -11.05
N SER A 76 4.67 -0.31 -11.60
CA SER A 76 5.06 -0.45 -13.01
C SER A 76 5.43 -1.88 -13.41
N LYS A 77 5.73 -2.73 -12.42
CA LYS A 77 6.04 -4.17 -12.55
C LYS A 77 4.84 -5.05 -12.21
N GLY A 78 3.66 -4.47 -11.94
CA GLY A 78 2.45 -5.19 -11.56
C GLY A 78 2.51 -5.78 -10.16
N GLN A 79 3.30 -5.16 -9.29
CA GLN A 79 3.56 -5.62 -7.94
C GLN A 79 3.04 -4.63 -6.90
N ASN A 80 2.81 -5.12 -5.69
CA ASN A 80 2.62 -4.37 -4.47
C ASN A 80 3.99 -3.94 -3.89
N PRO A 81 4.06 -2.99 -2.95
CA PRO A 81 5.33 -2.60 -2.32
C PRO A 81 6.07 -3.75 -1.62
N ASN A 82 5.36 -4.77 -1.12
CA ASN A 82 5.96 -6.00 -0.58
C ASN A 82 6.32 -7.05 -1.63
N LEU A 83 6.38 -6.70 -2.92
CA LEU A 83 6.71 -7.54 -4.07
C LEU A 83 5.71 -8.65 -4.41
N THR A 84 4.59 -8.73 -3.70
CA THR A 84 3.48 -9.60 -4.12
C THR A 84 2.79 -9.06 -5.37
N ARG A 85 2.04 -9.89 -6.09
CA ARG A 85 1.33 -9.46 -7.30
C ARG A 85 0.19 -8.50 -6.93
N TYR A 86 0.12 -7.35 -7.60
CA TYR A 86 -0.99 -6.41 -7.45
C TYR A 86 -2.26 -6.92 -8.16
N ASN A 87 -3.41 -6.76 -7.53
CA ASN A 87 -4.72 -7.07 -8.11
C ASN A 87 -5.75 -6.00 -7.76
N VAL A 88 -6.14 -5.16 -8.72
CA VAL A 88 -7.13 -4.09 -8.51
C VAL A 88 -8.49 -4.61 -8.04
N TYR A 89 -8.86 -5.84 -8.42
CA TYR A 89 -10.14 -6.43 -8.02
C TYR A 89 -10.18 -6.79 -6.53
N GLU A 90 -9.06 -6.74 -5.82
CA GLU A 90 -9.06 -6.84 -4.36
C GLU A 90 -9.87 -5.71 -3.70
N LEU A 91 -10.01 -4.56 -4.36
CA LEU A 91 -10.92 -3.49 -3.92
C LEU A 91 -12.35 -4.01 -3.72
N LYS A 92 -12.79 -4.98 -4.51
CA LYS A 92 -14.12 -5.62 -4.43
C LYS A 92 -14.16 -6.86 -3.52
N SER A 93 -13.06 -7.21 -2.86
CA SER A 93 -13.02 -8.40 -2.00
C SER A 93 -13.92 -8.25 -0.77
N ASP A 94 -14.42 -9.38 -0.25
CA ASP A 94 -15.24 -9.40 0.96
C ASP A 94 -14.55 -8.67 2.12
N ARG A 95 -13.24 -8.88 2.28
CA ARG A 95 -12.43 -8.20 3.31
C ARG A 95 -12.54 -6.67 3.25
N VAL A 96 -12.47 -6.09 2.06
CA VAL A 96 -12.59 -4.63 1.89
C VAL A 96 -14.03 -4.19 2.08
N MET A 97 -14.98 -4.92 1.50
CA MET A 97 -16.41 -4.60 1.57
C MET A 97 -16.98 -4.69 3.00
N GLU A 98 -16.59 -5.71 3.78
CA GLU A 98 -16.92 -5.83 5.21
C GLU A 98 -16.44 -4.62 6.00
N ARG A 99 -15.22 -4.16 5.71
CA ARG A 99 -14.67 -2.94 6.34
C ARG A 99 -15.48 -1.70 5.96
N VAL A 100 -15.90 -1.57 4.69
CA VAL A 100 -16.77 -0.47 4.24
C VAL A 100 -18.11 -0.51 4.97
N ILE A 101 -18.77 -1.67 5.00
CA ILE A 101 -20.06 -1.90 5.66
C ILE A 101 -19.96 -1.59 7.15
N SER A 102 -18.88 -2.04 7.81
CA SER A 102 -18.65 -1.78 9.22
C SER A 102 -18.43 -0.29 9.51
N ASN A 103 -17.61 0.39 8.70
CA ASN A 103 -17.37 1.82 8.83
C ASN A 103 -18.62 2.66 8.52
N ALA A 104 -19.52 2.14 7.69
CA ALA A 104 -20.79 2.75 7.33
C ALA A 104 -21.94 2.46 8.32
N GLY A 105 -21.78 1.48 9.23
CA GLY A 105 -22.85 1.03 10.12
C GLY A 105 -23.97 0.28 9.41
N LEU A 106 -23.65 -0.49 8.37
CA LEU A 106 -24.60 -1.17 7.49
C LEU A 106 -24.63 -2.71 7.64
N GLN A 107 -24.11 -3.25 8.75
CA GLN A 107 -23.92 -4.69 8.95
C GLN A 107 -25.21 -5.51 8.82
N ASP A 108 -26.34 -4.94 9.24
CA ASP A 108 -27.67 -5.56 9.15
C ASP A 108 -28.45 -5.18 7.87
N VAL A 109 -27.85 -4.37 7.01
CA VAL A 109 -28.50 -3.79 5.82
C VAL A 109 -28.02 -4.46 4.54
N LEU A 110 -26.73 -4.80 4.47
CA LEU A 110 -26.10 -5.22 3.23
C LEU A 110 -24.98 -6.25 3.49
N THR A 111 -24.85 -7.20 2.58
CA THR A 111 -23.72 -8.13 2.55
C THR A 111 -22.55 -7.59 1.71
N PRO A 112 -21.31 -8.09 1.95
CA PRO A 112 -20.15 -7.73 1.15
C PRO A 112 -20.35 -7.94 -0.36
N THR A 113 -21.00 -9.05 -0.74
CA THR A 113 -21.30 -9.39 -2.12
C THR A 113 -22.22 -8.36 -2.76
N GLU A 114 -23.33 -8.00 -2.10
CA GLU A 114 -24.28 -7.01 -2.62
C GLU A 114 -23.65 -5.62 -2.77
N LEU A 115 -22.73 -5.23 -1.89
CA LEU A 115 -21.97 -3.98 -2.07
C LEU A 115 -21.03 -4.05 -3.28
N SER A 116 -20.34 -5.18 -3.45
CA SER A 116 -19.36 -5.37 -4.53
C SER A 116 -19.99 -5.33 -5.92
N GLU A 117 -21.26 -5.76 -6.06
CA GLU A 117 -22.01 -5.72 -7.33
C GLU A 117 -22.30 -4.28 -7.80
N HIS A 118 -22.31 -3.34 -6.85
CA HIS A 118 -22.52 -1.92 -7.12
C HIS A 118 -21.22 -1.16 -7.47
N ILE A 119 -20.09 -1.87 -7.55
CA ILE A 119 -18.77 -1.31 -7.86
C ILE A 119 -18.27 -1.85 -9.20
N ASP A 120 -18.02 -0.94 -10.13
CA ASP A 120 -17.40 -1.21 -11.42
C ASP A 120 -15.95 -0.70 -11.42
N ILE A 121 -15.02 -1.50 -11.97
CA ILE A 121 -13.62 -1.14 -12.13
C ILE A 121 -13.27 -1.24 -13.62
N ALA A 122 -12.69 -0.18 -14.17
CA ALA A 122 -12.18 -0.15 -15.54
C ALA A 122 -10.72 0.29 -15.56
N GLU A 123 -9.90 -0.34 -16.38
CA GLU A 123 -8.50 0.07 -16.55
C GLU A 123 -8.40 1.34 -17.40
N ASN A 124 -7.56 2.28 -16.97
CA ASN A 124 -7.27 3.47 -17.77
C ASN A 124 -6.10 3.16 -18.70
N SER A 125 -6.39 2.52 -19.84
CA SER A 125 -5.37 2.26 -20.85
C SER A 125 -4.90 3.58 -21.48
N SER A 126 -3.60 3.83 -21.52
CA SER A 126 -3.00 5.01 -22.17
C SER A 126 -2.97 4.90 -23.71
N GLY A 127 -3.84 4.09 -24.31
CA GLY A 127 -3.97 3.96 -25.77
C GLY A 127 -2.91 3.08 -26.44
N LYS A 128 -2.07 2.35 -25.68
CA LYS A 128 -1.22 1.30 -26.24
C LYS A 128 -2.02 0.02 -26.35
N THR A 129 -2.64 -0.20 -27.52
CA THR A 129 -3.17 -1.51 -27.91
C THR A 129 -2.01 -2.50 -27.94
N ILE A 130 -2.18 -3.67 -27.29
CA ILE A 130 -1.27 -4.81 -27.43
C ILE A 130 -1.23 -5.14 -28.92
N ASP A 131 -0.10 -4.91 -29.60
CA ASP A 131 0.10 -5.40 -30.95
C ASP A 131 0.34 -6.91 -30.86
N PRO A 132 -0.51 -7.76 -31.47
CA PRO A 132 -0.34 -9.21 -31.44
C PRO A 132 1.00 -9.68 -32.02
N ASN A 133 1.71 -8.84 -32.77
CA ASN A 133 2.99 -9.13 -33.41
C ASN A 133 4.21 -8.52 -32.70
N ASP A 134 4.01 -7.73 -31.64
CA ASP A 134 5.11 -7.13 -30.87
C ASP A 134 5.06 -7.61 -29.40
N SER A 135 5.75 -8.71 -29.14
CA SER A 135 5.91 -9.29 -27.80
C SER A 135 6.61 -8.36 -26.78
N SER A 136 7.05 -7.16 -27.19
CA SER A 136 7.65 -6.16 -26.30
C SER A 136 6.65 -5.14 -25.73
N THR A 137 5.37 -5.16 -26.13
CA THR A 137 4.34 -4.20 -25.67
C THR A 137 3.43 -4.75 -24.56
N TYR A 138 4.02 -5.32 -23.50
CA TYR A 138 3.27 -5.64 -22.28
C TYR A 138 3.08 -4.36 -21.44
N TYR A 139 1.86 -3.80 -21.44
CA TYR A 139 1.51 -2.63 -20.63
C TYR A 139 0.84 -3.06 -19.32
N ILE A 140 1.39 -2.64 -18.19
CA ILE A 140 0.77 -2.82 -16.88
C ILE A 140 0.07 -1.52 -16.50
N SER A 141 -1.26 -1.59 -16.34
CA SER A 141 -2.08 -0.46 -15.92
C SER A 141 -1.72 -0.05 -14.48
N THR A 142 -1.30 1.20 -14.29
CA THR A 142 -1.08 1.82 -12.97
C THR A 142 -2.19 2.81 -12.60
N SER A 143 -3.25 2.90 -13.41
CA SER A 143 -4.41 3.75 -13.18
C SER A 143 -5.71 3.04 -13.54
N TYR A 144 -6.72 3.20 -12.69
CA TYR A 144 -8.01 2.53 -12.81
C TYR A 144 -9.14 3.51 -12.48
N THR A 145 -10.22 3.46 -13.24
CA THR A 145 -11.46 4.15 -12.90
C THR A 145 -12.33 3.24 -12.05
N VAL A 146 -12.54 3.63 -10.79
CA VAL A 146 -13.45 2.96 -9.86
C VAL A 146 -14.75 3.74 -9.83
N SER A 147 -15.87 3.04 -10.02
CA SER A 147 -17.20 3.62 -10.09
C SER A 147 -18.13 2.94 -9.12
N TYR A 148 -18.82 3.72 -8.29
CA TYR A 148 -19.85 3.23 -7.37
C TYR A 148 -21.22 3.71 -7.84
N ARG A 149 -22.19 2.81 -7.88
CA ARG A 149 -23.60 3.11 -8.14
C ARG A 149 -24.42 2.93 -6.88
N MET A 150 -25.18 3.94 -6.50
CA MET A 150 -26.03 3.93 -5.31
C MET A 150 -26.85 2.65 -5.19
N ASN A 151 -26.70 1.95 -4.07
CA ASN A 151 -27.64 0.91 -3.67
C ASN A 151 -28.89 1.57 -3.05
N ARG A 152 -30.07 1.20 -3.54
CA ARG A 152 -31.37 1.76 -3.11
C ARG A 152 -31.74 1.41 -1.67
N GLU A 153 -31.13 0.38 -1.11
CA GLU A 153 -31.31 -0.03 0.29
C GLU A 153 -30.61 0.93 1.26
N ILE A 154 -29.59 1.65 0.78
CA ILE A 154 -28.82 2.63 1.54
C ILE A 154 -29.49 4.00 1.45
N LYS A 155 -30.16 4.42 2.52
CA LYS A 155 -30.96 5.66 2.53
C LYS A 155 -30.25 6.88 3.12
N ASN A 156 -29.27 6.69 4.01
CA ASN A 156 -28.72 7.74 4.86
C ASN A 156 -27.24 8.07 4.57
N ILE A 157 -26.67 7.54 3.50
CA ILE A 157 -25.28 7.80 3.12
C ILE A 157 -25.29 8.27 1.66
N SER A 158 -24.67 9.41 1.38
CA SER A 158 -24.59 9.93 0.00
C SER A 158 -23.66 9.05 -0.86
N VAL A 159 -23.78 9.18 -2.18
CA VAL A 159 -22.90 8.44 -3.11
C VAL A 159 -21.44 8.87 -2.94
N ASP A 160 -21.19 10.15 -2.66
CA ASP A 160 -19.86 10.70 -2.40
C ASP A 160 -19.27 10.18 -1.08
N ASP A 161 -20.06 10.14 -0.01
CA ASP A 161 -19.62 9.61 1.28
C ASP A 161 -19.32 8.10 1.18
N MET A 162 -20.18 7.35 0.48
CA MET A 162 -19.95 5.92 0.26
C MET A 162 -18.69 5.68 -0.58
N MET A 163 -18.48 6.44 -1.66
CA MET A 163 -17.25 6.36 -2.44
C MET A 163 -16.02 6.69 -1.58
N THR A 164 -16.12 7.69 -0.70
CA THR A 164 -15.05 8.06 0.23
C THR A 164 -14.74 6.90 1.20
N LEU A 165 -15.76 6.23 1.72
CA LEU A 165 -15.60 5.05 2.59
C LEU A 165 -14.96 3.87 1.84
N ILE A 166 -15.34 3.62 0.59
CA ILE A 166 -14.73 2.59 -0.27
C ILE A 166 -13.25 2.88 -0.47
N CYS A 167 -12.90 4.10 -0.93
CA CYS A 167 -11.52 4.50 -1.15
C CYS A 167 -10.68 4.41 0.13
N LYS A 168 -11.21 4.92 1.25
CA LYS A 168 -10.53 4.86 2.55
C LYS A 168 -10.30 3.44 3.01
N SER A 169 -11.32 2.58 2.96
CA SER A 169 -11.24 1.20 3.45
C SER A 169 -10.24 0.37 2.63
N TYR A 170 -10.22 0.55 1.30
CA TYR A 170 -9.21 -0.08 0.44
C TYR A 170 -7.82 0.48 0.73
N ASN A 171 -7.67 1.79 0.89
CA ASN A 171 -6.39 2.42 1.19
C ASN A 171 -5.80 1.94 2.53
N ASP A 172 -6.62 1.90 3.58
CA ASP A 172 -6.22 1.42 4.90
C ASP A 172 -5.79 -0.05 4.84
N MET A 173 -6.56 -0.90 4.13
CA MET A 173 -6.21 -2.32 3.94
C MET A 173 -4.89 -2.47 3.18
N PHE A 174 -4.73 -1.74 2.07
CA PHE A 174 -3.51 -1.80 1.25
C PHE A 174 -2.26 -1.45 2.06
N HIS A 175 -2.35 -0.42 2.90
CA HIS A 175 -1.24 -0.02 3.77
C HIS A 175 -0.92 -1.06 4.84
N GLU A 176 -1.94 -1.66 5.46
CA GLU A 176 -1.76 -2.70 6.49
C GLU A 176 -1.10 -3.97 5.92
N GLU A 177 -1.51 -4.39 4.72
CA GLU A 177 -1.08 -5.66 4.13
C GLU A 177 0.24 -5.52 3.34
N TYR A 178 0.38 -4.44 2.56
CA TYR A 178 1.38 -4.38 1.50
C TYR A 178 2.50 -3.38 1.74
N VAL A 179 2.29 -2.37 2.58
CA VAL A 179 3.25 -1.26 2.75
C VAL A 179 4.22 -1.48 3.91
N GLY A 180 3.90 -2.39 4.84
CA GLY A 180 4.91 -2.97 5.74
C GLY A 180 4.41 -3.19 7.15
N THR A 181 3.98 -4.42 7.46
CA THR A 181 3.66 -4.82 8.85
C THR A 181 4.41 -6.08 9.29
N LYS A 182 5.73 -6.10 9.07
CA LYS A 182 6.66 -6.98 9.82
C LYS A 182 7.78 -6.15 10.41
N SER A 183 7.42 -5.18 11.25
CA SER A 183 8.40 -4.37 11.96
C SER A 183 9.15 -5.23 12.99
N VAL A 184 10.48 -5.20 12.94
CA VAL A 184 11.41 -5.79 13.93
C VAL A 184 11.14 -5.22 15.34
N LEU A 185 10.43 -4.09 15.40
CA LEU A 185 9.99 -3.39 16.60
C LEU A 185 8.83 -4.10 17.33
N LYS A 186 8.17 -5.11 16.76
CA LYS A 186 7.27 -5.97 17.53
C LYS A 186 8.07 -6.66 18.63
N TYR A 187 7.80 -6.31 19.89
CA TYR A 187 8.53 -6.84 21.02
C TYR A 187 8.06 -8.24 21.37
N ASP A 188 8.97 -9.18 21.23
CA ASP A 188 8.86 -10.54 21.75
C ASP A 188 10.30 -11.00 22.04
N LEU A 189 10.55 -11.39 23.29
CA LEU A 189 11.84 -11.93 23.72
C LEU A 189 11.93 -13.44 23.46
N GLY A 190 10.79 -14.07 23.16
CA GLY A 190 10.64 -15.51 23.05
C GLY A 190 10.56 -16.20 24.41
N ASP A 191 10.59 -17.53 24.39
CA ASP A 191 10.65 -18.33 25.60
C ASP A 191 12.00 -18.19 26.30
N ILE A 192 11.97 -17.75 27.56
CA ILE A 192 13.13 -17.61 28.45
C ILE A 192 13.17 -18.71 29.52
N GLU A 193 12.16 -19.59 29.56
CA GLU A 193 12.11 -20.68 30.51
C GLU A 193 13.28 -21.65 30.30
N GLY A 194 13.88 -22.09 31.40
CA GLY A 194 15.04 -22.97 31.36
C GLY A 194 16.36 -22.33 30.87
N LYS A 195 16.36 -21.06 30.45
CA LYS A 195 17.59 -20.35 30.08
C LYS A 195 18.36 -19.88 31.30
N GLU A 196 19.69 -19.91 31.18
CA GLU A 196 20.57 -19.38 32.22
C GLU A 196 20.44 -17.86 32.30
N TYR A 197 20.59 -17.29 33.50
CA TYR A 197 20.37 -15.84 33.74
C TYR A 197 21.22 -14.97 32.81
N ILE A 198 22.49 -15.34 32.59
CA ILE A 198 23.36 -14.57 31.71
C ILE A 198 22.98 -14.70 30.22
N GLU A 199 22.33 -15.81 29.83
CA GLU A 199 21.80 -15.97 28.47
C GLU A 199 20.61 -15.06 28.23
N ILE A 200 19.77 -14.82 29.25
CA ILE A 200 18.67 -13.86 29.18
C ILE A 200 19.20 -12.44 28.92
N ALA A 201 20.31 -12.05 29.56
CA ALA A 201 20.96 -10.76 29.29
C ALA A 201 21.38 -10.63 27.82
N LYS A 202 21.90 -11.71 27.23
CA LYS A 202 22.26 -11.76 25.81
C LYS A 202 21.03 -11.64 24.90
N LEU A 203 19.89 -12.23 25.26
CA LEU A 203 18.64 -12.06 24.52
C LEU A 203 18.17 -10.61 24.52
N PHE A 204 18.20 -9.93 25.67
CA PHE A 204 17.86 -8.51 25.77
C PHE A 204 18.79 -7.65 24.91
N THR A 205 20.10 -7.89 24.97
CA THR A 205 21.09 -7.18 24.13
C THR A 205 20.79 -7.40 22.64
N ASN A 206 20.58 -8.64 22.22
CA ASN A 206 20.29 -8.96 20.82
C ASN A 206 19.01 -8.27 20.33
N LYS A 207 17.94 -8.29 21.14
CA LYS A 207 16.65 -7.66 20.78
C LYS A 207 16.79 -6.14 20.69
N SER A 208 17.43 -5.52 21.66
CA SER A 208 17.66 -4.07 21.65
C SER A 208 18.57 -3.63 20.50
N ASP A 209 19.59 -4.41 20.14
CA ASP A 209 20.44 -4.14 18.97
C ASP A 209 19.68 -4.25 17.64
N GLN A 210 18.77 -5.22 17.52
CA GLN A 210 17.89 -5.33 16.35
C GLN A 210 17.00 -4.09 16.21
N MET A 211 16.40 -3.65 17.32
CA MET A 211 15.60 -2.43 17.34
C MET A 211 16.46 -1.20 16.99
N LEU A 212 17.67 -1.09 17.55
CA LEU A 212 18.58 0.02 17.31
C LEU A 212 18.99 0.12 15.84
N ARG A 213 19.35 -1.00 15.20
CA ARG A 213 19.69 -1.05 13.76
C ARG A 213 18.53 -0.58 12.90
N TYR A 214 17.32 -1.04 13.20
CA TYR A 214 16.13 -0.63 12.46
C TYR A 214 15.85 0.86 12.60
N ILE A 215 15.91 1.40 13.82
CA ILE A 215 15.72 2.83 14.08
C ILE A 215 16.83 3.67 13.45
N GLN A 216 18.07 3.16 13.40
CA GLN A 216 19.17 3.83 12.71
C GLN A 216 18.91 3.95 11.21
N GLN A 217 18.36 2.93 10.56
CA GLN A 217 17.91 3.03 9.17
C GLN A 217 16.83 4.12 8.99
N ARG A 218 15.84 4.18 9.89
CA ARG A 218 14.82 5.24 9.84
C ARG A 218 15.38 6.65 10.04
N ILE A 219 16.41 6.79 10.86
CA ILE A 219 17.14 8.06 11.03
C ILE A 219 17.82 8.47 9.71
N GLU A 220 18.41 7.52 8.99
CA GLU A 220 19.06 7.76 7.70
C GLU A 220 18.05 8.13 6.61
N GLU A 221 16.86 7.54 6.64
CA GLU A 221 15.74 7.89 5.75
C GLU A 221 15.15 9.27 6.06
N ASN A 222 14.92 9.59 7.34
CA ASN A 222 14.42 10.89 7.76
C ASN A 222 14.78 11.24 9.21
N ALA A 223 15.86 12.02 9.37
CA ALA A 223 16.37 12.42 10.67
C ALA A 223 15.50 13.43 11.43
N THR A 224 14.61 14.16 10.74
CA THR A 224 13.82 15.26 11.32
C THR A 224 12.39 14.88 11.63
N TYR A 225 11.96 13.66 11.26
CA TYR A 225 10.61 13.19 11.52
C TYR A 225 10.30 13.14 13.01
N ARG A 226 9.10 13.58 13.36
CA ARG A 226 8.54 13.53 14.69
C ARG A 226 7.09 13.06 14.60
N SER A 227 6.78 11.99 15.32
CA SER A 227 5.43 11.43 15.39
C SER A 227 4.49 12.38 16.12
N GLU A 228 3.30 12.59 15.56
CA GLU A 228 2.22 13.35 16.18
C GLU A 228 1.56 12.54 17.30
N ILE A 229 1.52 11.21 17.17
CA ILE A 229 0.89 10.30 18.15
C ILE A 229 1.74 10.17 19.41
N THR A 230 3.04 9.85 19.27
CA THR A 230 3.92 9.61 20.42
C THR A 230 4.68 10.88 20.85
N GLY A 231 4.75 11.89 19.99
CA GLY A 231 5.57 13.08 20.21
C GLY A 231 7.08 12.82 20.14
N GLN A 232 7.51 11.62 19.71
CA GLN A 232 8.92 11.23 19.66
C GLN A 232 9.49 11.32 18.24
N SER A 233 10.78 11.61 18.16
CA SER A 233 11.57 11.42 16.93
C SER A 233 12.34 10.11 16.99
N PHE A 234 12.79 9.60 15.84
CA PHE A 234 13.63 8.41 15.79
C PHE A 234 14.95 8.59 16.56
N GLN A 235 15.50 9.81 16.60
CA GLN A 235 16.67 10.14 17.43
C GLN A 235 16.40 9.97 18.93
N THR A 236 15.21 10.36 19.40
CA THR A 236 14.86 10.16 20.82
C THR A 236 14.63 8.68 21.11
N ILE A 237 13.96 7.95 20.23
CA ILE A 237 13.77 6.49 20.37
C ILE A 237 15.12 5.78 20.42
N LYS A 238 16.07 6.14 19.55
CA LYS A 238 17.45 5.63 19.61
C LYS A 238 18.07 5.81 20.99
N LYS A 239 17.96 7.01 21.57
CA LYS A 239 18.45 7.28 22.93
C LYS A 239 17.73 6.45 23.99
N MET A 240 16.41 6.26 23.86
CA MET A 240 15.63 5.41 24.76
C MET A 240 16.14 3.96 24.73
N ILE A 241 16.35 3.38 23.54
CA ILE A 241 16.93 2.04 23.39
C ILE A 241 18.32 1.98 24.02
N GLN A 242 19.18 2.96 23.72
CA GLN A 242 20.53 3.04 24.26
C GLN A 242 20.55 3.20 25.78
N ASN A 243 19.57 3.88 26.37
CA ASN A 243 19.45 3.98 27.82
C ASN A 243 19.16 2.61 28.43
N VAL A 244 18.21 1.86 27.88
CA VAL A 244 17.92 0.50 28.38
C VAL A 244 19.15 -0.41 28.24
N GLN A 245 19.88 -0.31 27.12
CA GLN A 245 21.15 -1.04 26.92
C GLN A 245 22.22 -0.66 27.94
N ASN A 246 22.47 0.63 28.13
CA ASN A 246 23.59 1.11 28.92
C ASN A 246 23.35 1.14 30.42
N TYR A 247 22.09 1.13 30.85
CA TYR A 247 21.74 1.16 32.27
C TYR A 247 21.11 -0.15 32.69
N SER A 248 19.94 -0.49 32.19
CA SER A 248 19.13 -1.60 32.72
C SER A 248 19.72 -2.97 32.37
N ILE A 249 20.06 -3.21 31.11
CA ILE A 249 20.69 -4.47 30.66
C ILE A 249 22.06 -4.63 31.31
N LYS A 250 22.91 -3.59 31.32
CA LYS A 250 24.22 -3.64 31.96
C LYS A 250 24.12 -3.89 33.48
N LYS A 251 23.19 -3.23 34.17
CA LYS A 251 22.95 -3.45 35.61
C LYS A 251 22.53 -4.90 35.89
N TYR A 252 21.61 -5.44 35.10
CA TYR A 252 21.19 -6.83 35.22
C TYR A 252 22.36 -7.80 34.94
N SER A 253 23.06 -7.62 33.83
CA SER A 253 24.19 -8.47 33.44
C SER A 253 25.30 -8.45 34.49
N ALA A 254 25.69 -7.26 34.97
CA ALA A 254 26.69 -7.11 36.02
C ALA A 254 26.27 -7.82 37.31
N PHE A 255 25.02 -7.66 37.74
CA PHE A 255 24.49 -8.33 38.92
C PHE A 255 24.55 -9.86 38.78
N VAL A 256 24.11 -10.40 37.63
CA VAL A 256 24.15 -11.85 37.36
C VAL A 256 25.57 -12.39 37.39
N LEU A 257 26.52 -11.68 36.78
CA LEU A 257 27.93 -12.08 36.74
C LEU A 257 28.59 -11.99 38.11
N GLU A 258 28.39 -10.89 38.85
CA GLU A 258 28.99 -10.68 40.17
C GLU A 258 28.48 -11.68 41.20
N SER A 259 27.18 -11.99 41.18
CA SER A 259 26.57 -13.00 42.05
C SER A 259 26.86 -14.44 41.60
N GLY A 260 27.41 -14.63 40.39
CA GLY A 260 27.66 -15.96 39.82
C GLY A 260 26.38 -16.79 39.70
N LEU A 261 25.26 -16.16 39.31
CA LEU A 261 23.95 -16.81 39.26
C LEU A 261 23.89 -17.86 38.15
N SER A 262 23.41 -19.05 38.49
CA SER A 262 23.12 -20.12 37.52
C SER A 262 21.93 -20.95 37.98
N ARG A 263 21.05 -21.32 37.04
CA ARG A 263 19.91 -22.22 37.33
C ARG A 263 20.39 -23.64 37.59
N ASN A 264 21.34 -24.12 36.79
CA ASN A 264 21.98 -25.41 37.00
C ASN A 264 23.50 -25.29 36.82
N LYS A 265 24.19 -25.00 37.92
CA LYS A 265 25.64 -24.80 37.97
C LYS A 265 26.44 -25.87 37.22
N ASP A 266 26.22 -27.14 37.54
CA ASP A 266 27.01 -28.23 36.96
C ASP A 266 26.74 -28.40 35.47
N HIS A 267 25.47 -28.30 35.05
CA HIS A 267 25.12 -28.37 33.65
C HIS A 267 25.70 -27.18 32.88
N TYR A 268 25.60 -25.97 33.44
CA TYR A 268 26.05 -24.77 32.77
C TYR A 268 27.56 -24.73 32.58
N ILE A 269 28.34 -25.07 33.62
CA ILE A 269 29.80 -25.17 33.52
C ILE A 269 30.22 -26.21 32.49
N ARG A 270 29.58 -27.37 32.45
CA ARG A 270 29.85 -28.39 31.41
C ARG A 270 29.58 -27.87 30.01
N THR A 271 28.48 -27.15 29.82
CA THR A 271 28.13 -26.53 28.55
C THR A 271 29.16 -25.48 28.13
N LEU A 272 29.63 -24.64 29.05
CA LEU A 272 30.67 -23.63 28.76
C LEU A 272 32.02 -24.28 28.44
N ASN A 273 32.43 -25.31 29.18
CA ASN A 273 33.66 -26.05 28.87
C ASN A 273 33.60 -26.69 27.49
N TYR A 274 32.49 -27.34 27.15
CA TYR A 274 32.29 -27.89 25.80
C TYR A 274 32.34 -26.81 24.71
N LYS A 275 31.72 -25.65 24.95
CA LYS A 275 31.84 -24.49 24.04
C LYS A 275 33.29 -24.03 23.90
N ASN A 276 34.05 -23.97 25.00
CA ASN A 276 35.46 -23.61 24.98
C ASN A 276 36.32 -24.61 24.21
N ASP A 277 36.06 -25.91 24.32
CA ASP A 277 36.76 -26.92 23.52
C ASP A 277 36.55 -26.69 22.01
N MET A 278 35.30 -26.43 21.61
CA MET A 278 34.95 -26.12 20.22
C MET A 278 35.58 -24.80 19.74
N LEU A 279 35.53 -23.76 20.57
CA LEU A 279 36.16 -22.47 20.27
C LEU A 279 37.68 -22.61 20.17
N ASN A 280 38.31 -23.40 21.03
CA ASN A 280 39.74 -23.63 20.99
C ASN A 280 40.18 -24.32 19.68
N ILE A 281 39.38 -25.25 19.15
CA ILE A 281 39.62 -25.83 17.81
C ILE A 281 39.59 -24.74 16.74
N ASN A 282 38.61 -23.84 16.77
CA ASN A 282 38.51 -22.73 15.82
C ASN A 282 39.68 -21.75 15.97
N TYR A 283 40.06 -21.42 17.19
CA TYR A 283 41.22 -20.58 17.49
C TYR A 283 42.50 -21.17 16.89
N GLN A 284 42.76 -22.46 17.15
CA GLN A 284 43.92 -23.16 16.60
C GLN A 284 43.92 -23.14 15.07
N LYS A 285 42.77 -23.38 14.43
CA LYS A 285 42.63 -23.29 12.98
C LYS A 285 43.01 -21.90 12.46
N PHE A 286 42.46 -20.84 13.03
CA PHE A 286 42.78 -19.47 12.62
C PHE A 286 44.25 -19.11 12.85
N MET A 287 44.84 -19.58 13.95
CA MET A 287 46.25 -19.34 14.24
C MET A 287 47.18 -20.13 13.30
N ILE A 288 46.82 -21.34 12.89
CA ILE A 288 47.53 -22.10 11.86
C ILE A 288 47.45 -21.35 10.53
N ASP A 289 46.25 -20.94 10.10
CA ASP A 289 46.06 -20.20 8.85
C ASP A 289 46.87 -18.89 8.84
N TYR A 290 46.84 -18.15 9.95
CA TYR A 290 47.67 -16.95 10.13
C TYR A 290 49.17 -17.26 9.98
N ASN A 291 49.67 -18.27 10.71
CA ASN A 291 51.08 -18.62 10.72
C ASN A 291 51.56 -19.11 9.35
N VAL A 292 50.76 -19.91 8.64
CA VAL A 292 51.07 -20.38 7.29
C VAL A 292 51.16 -19.21 6.32
N ARG A 293 50.21 -18.27 6.35
CA ARG A 293 50.21 -17.10 5.46
C ARG A 293 51.37 -16.15 5.78
N LYS A 294 51.67 -15.96 7.06
CA LYS A 294 52.83 -15.20 7.51
C LYS A 294 54.13 -15.81 7.00
N GLN A 295 54.25 -17.14 7.05
CA GLN A 295 55.41 -17.85 6.50
C GLN A 295 55.50 -17.68 4.99
N GLN A 296 54.38 -17.84 4.26
CA GLN A 296 54.34 -17.63 2.80
C GLN A 296 54.75 -16.21 2.39
N VAL A 297 54.40 -15.19 3.18
CA VAL A 297 54.86 -13.81 2.95
C VAL A 297 56.38 -13.69 3.18
N GLN A 298 56.93 -14.37 4.19
CA GLN A 298 58.36 -14.37 4.48
C GLN A 298 59.18 -15.15 3.42
N ASP A 299 58.62 -16.23 2.90
CA ASP A 299 59.25 -17.06 1.86
C ASP A 299 59.19 -16.38 0.48
N TYR A 300 58.40 -15.32 0.33
CA TYR A 300 58.22 -14.63 -0.93
C TYR A 300 59.47 -13.80 -1.28
N ASP A 301 60.06 -14.07 -2.44
CA ASP A 301 61.21 -13.29 -2.92
C ASP A 301 60.76 -11.89 -3.37
N SER A 302 61.31 -10.86 -2.71
CA SER A 302 61.09 -9.46 -3.06
C SER A 302 61.49 -9.10 -4.49
N ALA A 303 62.41 -9.85 -5.11
CA ALA A 303 62.81 -9.65 -6.52
C ALA A 303 61.76 -10.14 -7.53
N MET A 304 60.76 -10.91 -7.09
CA MET A 304 59.65 -11.38 -7.94
C MET A 304 58.45 -10.43 -7.95
N ILE A 305 58.51 -9.31 -7.20
CA ILE A 305 57.40 -8.38 -7.04
C ILE A 305 57.52 -7.22 -8.05
N GLY A 306 56.83 -7.35 -9.19
CA GLY A 306 56.62 -6.23 -10.10
C GLY A 306 55.42 -5.38 -9.66
N THR A 307 55.64 -4.19 -9.10
CA THR A 307 54.56 -3.23 -8.81
C THR A 307 54.45 -2.19 -9.92
N VAL A 308 53.27 -2.06 -10.52
CA VAL A 308 52.92 -0.97 -11.44
C VAL A 308 52.19 0.13 -10.68
N MET A 309 52.54 1.39 -10.94
CA MET A 309 51.83 2.58 -10.43
C MET A 309 50.68 2.97 -11.38
N VAL A 310 49.49 3.18 -10.84
CA VAL A 310 48.29 3.55 -11.59
C VAL A 310 47.78 4.91 -11.10
N PRO A 311 47.61 5.91 -11.99
CA PRO A 311 46.97 7.17 -11.64
C PRO A 311 45.57 6.91 -11.09
N SER A 312 45.29 7.43 -9.90
CA SER A 312 44.05 7.22 -9.16
C SER A 312 43.54 8.52 -8.56
N ILE A 313 42.25 8.57 -8.25
CA ILE A 313 41.58 9.74 -7.68
C ILE A 313 40.93 9.31 -6.36
N ASN A 314 41.10 10.11 -5.30
CA ASN A 314 40.48 9.82 -4.00
C ASN A 314 39.06 10.43 -3.89
N GLU A 315 38.37 10.20 -2.77
CA GLU A 315 37.01 10.73 -2.52
C GLU A 315 36.93 12.27 -2.55
N LYS A 316 38.07 12.97 -2.41
CA LYS A 316 38.19 14.43 -2.49
C LYS A 316 38.63 14.94 -3.87
N GLN A 317 38.64 14.07 -4.87
CA GLN A 317 39.11 14.35 -6.23
C GLN A 317 40.60 14.71 -6.35
N GLU A 318 41.42 14.32 -5.38
CA GLU A 318 42.86 14.54 -5.43
C GLU A 318 43.54 13.39 -6.18
N TYR A 319 44.42 13.74 -7.13
CA TYR A 319 45.19 12.76 -7.90
C TYR A 319 46.34 12.20 -7.08
N TYR A 320 46.49 10.88 -7.10
CA TYR A 320 47.61 10.18 -6.50
C TYR A 320 48.02 8.96 -7.33
N MET A 321 49.19 8.39 -7.06
CA MET A 321 49.62 7.13 -7.66
C MET A 321 49.31 5.99 -6.70
N SER A 322 48.47 5.05 -7.11
CA SER A 322 48.27 3.80 -6.37
C SER A 322 49.21 2.72 -6.90
N ARG A 323 49.72 1.85 -6.03
CA ARG A 323 50.41 0.63 -6.49
C ARG A 323 49.39 -0.48 -6.75
N THR A 324 49.64 -1.28 -7.77
CA THR A 324 48.89 -2.52 -8.02
C THR A 324 49.08 -3.51 -6.87
N ASN A 325 47.98 -4.19 -6.49
CA ASN A 325 48.04 -5.23 -5.46
C ASN A 325 48.86 -6.43 -5.95
N THR A 326 49.68 -6.96 -5.04
CA THR A 326 50.58 -8.08 -5.26
C THR A 326 50.09 -9.33 -4.53
N GLY A 327 50.61 -10.52 -4.87
CA GLY A 327 50.28 -11.77 -4.17
C GLY A 327 50.53 -11.67 -2.65
N THR A 328 51.61 -11.00 -2.25
CA THR A 328 51.92 -10.72 -0.84
C THR A 328 50.90 -9.81 -0.16
N ASP A 329 50.28 -8.88 -0.88
CA ASP A 329 49.23 -8.02 -0.30
C ASP A 329 47.96 -8.84 0.01
N TYR A 330 47.59 -9.79 -0.85
CA TYR A 330 46.49 -10.71 -0.58
C TYR A 330 46.79 -11.63 0.60
N LEU A 331 47.98 -12.24 0.64
CA LEU A 331 48.40 -13.11 1.74
C LEU A 331 48.43 -12.36 3.08
N THR A 332 48.91 -11.11 3.09
CA THR A 332 48.92 -10.26 4.28
C THR A 332 47.51 -9.96 4.74
N LYS A 333 46.61 -9.56 3.83
CA LYS A 333 45.20 -9.31 4.15
C LYS A 333 44.50 -10.54 4.72
N GLU A 334 44.77 -11.71 4.17
CA GLU A 334 44.21 -12.98 4.66
C GLU A 334 44.81 -13.40 6.00
N ALA A 335 46.10 -13.11 6.24
CA ALA A 335 46.74 -13.31 7.54
C ALA A 335 46.10 -12.40 8.60
N ASP A 336 45.94 -11.11 8.31
CA ASP A 336 45.30 -10.15 9.22
C ASP A 336 43.86 -10.54 9.53
N TYR A 337 43.11 -11.00 8.52
CA TYR A 337 41.77 -11.54 8.71
C TYR A 337 41.79 -12.74 9.68
N SER A 338 42.68 -13.72 9.45
CA SER A 338 42.78 -14.93 10.28
C SER A 338 43.16 -14.58 11.72
N LEU A 339 44.12 -13.67 11.91
CA LEU A 339 44.52 -13.17 13.23
C LEU A 339 43.36 -12.46 13.94
N SER A 340 42.62 -11.61 13.21
CA SER A 340 41.45 -10.91 13.74
C SER A 340 40.36 -11.89 14.21
N GLN A 341 40.06 -12.92 13.42
CA GLN A 341 39.11 -13.97 13.80
C GLN A 341 39.62 -14.77 15.01
N GLY A 342 40.91 -15.16 15.02
CA GLY A 342 41.54 -15.84 16.15
C GLY A 342 41.41 -15.04 17.45
N ASN A 343 41.73 -13.74 17.43
CA ASN A 343 41.60 -12.85 18.58
C ASN A 343 40.15 -12.62 19.04
N ALA A 344 39.16 -12.79 18.16
CA ALA A 344 37.75 -12.72 18.54
C ALA A 344 37.32 -14.00 19.26
N VAL A 345 37.70 -15.16 18.73
CA VAL A 345 37.44 -16.47 19.36
C VAL A 345 38.14 -16.59 20.71
N ASP A 346 39.38 -16.11 20.83
CA ASP A 346 40.13 -16.10 22.09
C ASP A 346 39.41 -15.28 23.18
N ARG A 347 38.85 -14.11 22.80
CA ARG A 347 38.02 -13.30 23.72
C ARG A 347 36.80 -14.06 24.20
N ASP A 348 36.09 -14.78 23.33
CA ASP A 348 34.95 -15.60 23.73
C ASP A 348 35.35 -16.71 24.73
N ILE A 349 36.53 -17.31 24.57
CA ILE A 349 37.07 -18.31 25.50
C ILE A 349 37.38 -17.67 26.86
N ILE A 350 38.02 -16.50 26.86
CA ILE A 350 38.34 -15.74 28.09
C ILE A 350 37.06 -15.38 28.83
N ASP A 351 36.05 -14.86 28.13
CA ASP A 351 34.76 -14.49 28.71
C ASP A 351 34.05 -15.70 29.33
N ASN A 352 34.01 -16.84 28.62
CA ASN A 352 33.44 -18.07 29.17
C ASN A 352 34.18 -18.55 30.42
N ASN A 353 35.51 -18.46 30.44
CA ASN A 353 36.31 -18.84 31.59
C ASN A 353 36.07 -17.93 32.80
N ASP A 354 35.89 -16.62 32.59
CA ASP A 354 35.50 -15.70 33.65
C ASP A 354 34.12 -16.06 34.22
N ILE A 355 33.13 -16.34 33.35
CA ILE A 355 31.80 -16.80 33.79
C ILE A 355 31.92 -18.10 34.61
N ILE A 356 32.71 -19.08 34.15
CA ILE A 356 32.95 -20.33 34.90
C ILE A 356 33.54 -20.02 36.28
N ALA A 357 34.53 -19.13 36.36
CA ALA A 357 35.14 -18.75 37.63
C ALA A 357 34.12 -18.10 38.59
N LYS A 358 33.29 -17.19 38.08
CA LYS A 358 32.22 -16.52 38.85
C LYS A 358 31.15 -17.49 39.33
N VAL A 359 30.67 -18.39 38.47
CA VAL A 359 29.68 -19.41 38.83
C VAL A 359 30.27 -20.43 39.83
N ASN A 360 31.56 -20.75 39.71
CA ASN A 360 32.24 -21.60 40.69
C ASN A 360 32.34 -20.94 42.07
N ALA A 361 32.67 -19.65 42.09
CA ALA A 361 32.77 -18.83 43.30
C ALA A 361 31.42 -18.24 43.76
N SER A 362 30.29 -18.70 43.22
CA SER A 362 28.97 -18.15 43.47
C SER A 362 28.66 -18.07 44.97
N THR A 363 28.18 -16.89 45.39
CA THR A 363 27.64 -16.63 46.73
C THR A 363 26.12 -16.39 46.68
N ALA A 364 25.47 -16.80 45.60
CA ALA A 364 24.05 -16.53 45.38
C ALA A 364 23.16 -17.26 46.39
N ASP A 365 22.29 -16.49 47.02
CA ASP A 365 21.22 -16.95 47.90
C ASP A 365 19.85 -16.78 47.23
N GLU A 366 18.78 -17.21 47.91
CA GLU A 366 17.41 -17.10 47.39
C GLU A 366 17.02 -15.64 47.07
N GLU A 367 17.51 -14.67 47.84
CA GLU A 367 17.28 -13.24 47.60
C GLU A 367 17.95 -12.78 46.29
N SER A 368 19.15 -13.28 45.99
CA SER A 368 19.84 -12.98 44.74
C SER A 368 19.05 -13.43 43.51
N TYR A 369 18.43 -14.61 43.56
CA TYR A 369 17.57 -15.11 42.46
C TYR A 369 16.31 -14.24 42.30
N LYS A 370 15.63 -13.89 43.40
CA LYS A 370 14.45 -13.00 43.36
C LYS A 370 14.78 -11.65 42.75
N LYS A 371 15.90 -11.05 43.17
CA LYS A 371 16.38 -9.77 42.65
C LYS A 371 16.73 -9.86 41.16
N ALA A 372 17.31 -10.98 40.71
CA ALA A 372 17.57 -11.18 39.29
C ALA A 372 16.27 -11.23 38.48
N ASP A 373 15.25 -11.94 38.96
CA ASP A 373 13.95 -12.03 38.30
C ASP A 373 13.23 -10.66 38.25
N GLU A 374 13.35 -9.85 39.30
CA GLU A 374 12.85 -8.47 39.30
C GLU A 374 13.56 -7.58 38.27
N LEU A 375 14.89 -7.72 38.15
CA LEU A 375 15.66 -7.00 37.14
C LEU A 375 15.32 -7.45 35.72
N ILE A 376 15.09 -8.75 35.49
CA ILE A 376 14.60 -9.28 34.20
C ILE A 376 13.29 -8.59 33.84
N LYS A 377 12.32 -8.59 34.77
CA LYS A 377 11.01 -7.96 34.56
C LYS A 377 11.13 -6.48 34.25
N THR A 378 12.00 -5.77 34.97
CA THR A 378 12.25 -4.34 34.74
C THR A 378 12.79 -4.08 33.33
N VAL A 379 13.79 -4.85 32.89
CA VAL A 379 14.37 -4.73 31.55
C VAL A 379 13.35 -5.08 30.46
N ASP A 380 12.56 -6.13 30.68
CA ASP A 380 11.50 -6.56 29.75
C ASP A 380 10.45 -5.46 29.56
N GLU A 381 9.93 -4.91 30.66
CA GLU A 381 8.93 -3.83 30.64
C GLU A 381 9.47 -2.56 29.96
N GLU A 382 10.69 -2.14 30.26
CA GLU A 382 11.32 -0.98 29.63
C GLU A 382 11.52 -1.19 28.13
N LEU A 383 12.08 -2.33 27.70
CA LEU A 383 12.24 -2.61 26.27
C LEU A 383 10.89 -2.69 25.56
N LYS A 384 9.88 -3.29 26.18
CA LYS A 384 8.53 -3.38 25.62
C LYS A 384 7.89 -2.00 25.45
N GLN A 385 8.05 -1.10 26.41
CA GLN A 385 7.57 0.27 26.29
C GLN A 385 8.27 1.04 25.16
N VAL A 386 9.59 0.93 25.08
CA VAL A 386 10.37 1.58 24.01
C VAL A 386 10.00 1.00 22.65
N ALA A 387 9.82 -0.31 22.55
CA ALA A 387 9.42 -1.01 21.33
C ALA A 387 8.03 -0.61 20.86
N ASN A 388 7.04 -0.52 21.75
CA ASN A 388 5.69 -0.06 21.41
C ASN A 388 5.69 1.39 20.92
N THR A 389 6.47 2.25 21.58
CA THR A 389 6.65 3.65 21.14
C THR A 389 7.26 3.70 19.75
N ALA A 390 8.32 2.90 19.54
CA ALA A 390 9.02 2.81 18.27
C ALA A 390 8.11 2.30 17.14
N ASP A 391 7.37 1.21 17.36
CA ASP A 391 6.45 0.61 16.39
C ASP A 391 5.32 1.58 16.03
N THR A 392 4.79 2.31 17.00
CA THR A 392 3.75 3.33 16.76
C THR A 392 4.28 4.48 15.90
N THR A 393 5.45 5.01 16.26
CA THR A 393 6.12 6.08 15.49
C THR A 393 6.48 5.64 14.08
N ASP A 394 6.97 4.40 13.92
CA ASP A 394 7.33 3.83 12.63
C ASP A 394 6.11 3.64 11.72
N LYS A 395 5.01 3.10 12.26
CA LYS A 395 3.74 2.97 11.50
C LYS A 395 3.21 4.32 11.04
N GLU A 396 3.28 5.34 11.89
CA GLU A 396 2.85 6.69 11.53
C GLU A 396 3.77 7.28 10.44
N TYR A 397 5.08 7.09 10.56
CA TYR A 397 6.06 7.52 9.57
C TYR A 397 5.80 6.87 8.21
N ILE A 398 5.66 5.54 8.19
CA ILE A 398 5.33 4.78 6.98
C ILE A 398 4.05 5.34 6.37
N LYS A 399 2.97 5.45 7.16
CA LYS A 399 1.70 6.01 6.69
C LYS A 399 1.87 7.41 6.10
N HIS A 400 2.71 8.26 6.70
CA HIS A 400 2.97 9.61 6.21
C HIS A 400 3.77 9.62 4.90
N THR A 401 4.79 8.77 4.75
CA THR A 401 5.63 8.71 3.54
C THR A 401 4.96 7.99 2.39
N THR A 402 4.07 7.03 2.68
CA THR A 402 3.39 6.23 1.66
C THR A 402 1.95 6.67 1.41
N LYS A 403 1.49 7.75 2.06
CA LYS A 403 0.12 8.29 1.90
C LYS A 403 -0.30 8.46 0.45
N ASP A 404 0.67 8.75 -0.43
CA ASP A 404 0.45 9.03 -1.85
C ASP A 404 0.63 7.78 -2.73
N TYR A 405 0.93 6.60 -2.17
CA TYR A 405 1.06 5.35 -2.95
C TYR A 405 -0.24 5.00 -3.68
N LEU A 406 -1.38 5.25 -3.04
CA LEU A 406 -2.70 5.20 -3.68
C LEU A 406 -3.32 6.59 -3.64
N THR A 407 -3.52 7.20 -4.80
CA THR A 407 -4.29 8.45 -4.89
C THR A 407 -5.64 8.20 -5.55
N PHE A 408 -6.67 8.84 -5.00
CA PHE A 408 -8.03 8.81 -5.54
C PHE A 408 -8.38 10.24 -5.95
N THR A 409 -8.42 10.49 -7.25
CA THR A 409 -8.78 11.80 -7.80
C THR A 409 -10.16 11.76 -8.42
N GLU A 410 -10.89 12.88 -8.38
CA GLU A 410 -12.21 12.93 -8.99
C GLU A 410 -12.12 12.73 -10.50
N TYR A 411 -12.95 11.84 -11.04
CA TYR A 411 -13.00 11.61 -12.47
C TYR A 411 -13.63 12.82 -13.18
N THR A 412 -12.79 13.67 -13.78
CA THR A 412 -13.21 14.84 -14.56
C THR A 412 -13.42 14.51 -16.03
N GLY A 413 -14.15 13.43 -16.33
CA GLY A 413 -14.52 13.13 -17.71
C GLY A 413 -15.50 14.15 -18.26
N SER A 414 -15.07 15.00 -19.19
CA SER A 414 -15.98 15.86 -20.00
C SER A 414 -17.04 15.03 -20.76
N GLY A 415 -16.80 13.72 -20.91
CA GLY A 415 -17.67 12.75 -21.55
C GLY A 415 -19.06 12.60 -20.91
N ASN A 416 -19.24 12.82 -19.60
CA ASN A 416 -20.58 12.75 -19.02
C ASN A 416 -21.49 13.88 -19.52
N LYS A 417 -20.95 15.10 -19.69
CA LYS A 417 -21.73 16.23 -20.22
C LYS A 417 -22.06 16.05 -21.71
N MET A 418 -21.11 15.50 -22.47
CA MET A 418 -21.29 15.24 -23.91
C MET A 418 -22.24 14.06 -24.16
N PHE A 419 -22.15 12.99 -23.37
CA PHE A 419 -23.02 11.82 -23.46
C PHE A 419 -24.46 12.16 -23.06
N ILE A 420 -24.67 12.96 -22.00
CA ILE A 420 -26.01 13.43 -21.64
C ILE A 420 -26.62 14.25 -22.79
N LEU A 421 -25.83 15.12 -23.43
CA LEU A 421 -26.30 15.92 -24.55
C LEU A 421 -26.65 15.06 -25.77
N GLU A 422 -25.79 14.11 -26.15
CA GLU A 422 -26.03 13.19 -27.28
C GLU A 422 -27.25 12.28 -27.04
N THR A 423 -27.40 11.77 -25.81
CA THR A 423 -28.53 10.90 -25.44
C THR A 423 -29.85 11.68 -25.41
N VAL A 424 -29.85 12.92 -24.91
CA VAL A 424 -31.03 13.80 -24.91
C VAL A 424 -31.40 14.22 -26.33
N ILE A 425 -30.41 14.54 -27.19
CA ILE A 425 -30.66 14.86 -28.61
C ILE A 425 -31.22 13.64 -29.34
N GLY A 426 -30.60 12.46 -29.16
CA GLY A 426 -31.04 11.22 -29.80
C GLY A 426 -32.48 10.83 -29.41
N THR A 427 -32.82 10.89 -28.12
CA THR A 427 -34.18 10.60 -27.65
C THR A 427 -35.19 11.66 -28.09
N ALA A 428 -34.81 12.94 -28.15
CA ALA A 428 -35.66 14.01 -28.66
C ALA A 428 -35.99 13.85 -30.16
N VAL A 429 -35.03 13.42 -30.99
CA VAL A 429 -35.26 13.16 -32.42
C VAL A 429 -36.25 12.01 -32.62
N VAL A 430 -36.09 10.91 -31.88
CA VAL A 430 -37.00 9.77 -31.95
C VAL A 430 -38.41 10.17 -31.51
N PHE A 431 -38.53 10.93 -30.43
CA PHE A 431 -39.84 11.41 -29.96
C PHE A 431 -40.50 12.39 -30.95
N PHE A 432 -39.72 13.24 -31.63
CA PHE A 432 -40.23 14.12 -32.69
C PHE A 432 -40.81 13.33 -33.87
N ILE A 433 -40.13 12.25 -34.29
CA ILE A 433 -40.62 11.36 -35.36
C ILE A 433 -41.93 10.69 -34.94
N ILE A 434 -42.01 10.20 -33.70
CA ILE A 434 -43.23 9.59 -33.15
C ILE A 434 -44.38 10.61 -33.11
N LEU A 435 -44.12 11.83 -32.64
CA LEU A 435 -45.13 12.90 -32.65
C LEU A 435 -45.63 13.19 -34.07
N CYS A 436 -44.74 13.29 -35.06
CA CYS A 436 -45.13 13.52 -36.45
C CYS A 436 -46.01 12.38 -36.99
N ALA A 437 -45.69 11.12 -36.68
CA ALA A 437 -46.49 9.96 -37.05
C ALA A 437 -47.88 9.97 -36.39
N VAL A 438 -47.96 10.30 -35.09
CA VAL A 438 -49.23 10.41 -34.35
C VAL A 438 -50.11 11.52 -34.93
N TYR A 439 -49.56 12.70 -35.20
CA TYR A 439 -50.30 13.80 -35.82
C TYR A 439 -50.78 13.43 -37.24
N TYR A 440 -49.99 12.70 -38.02
CA TYR A 440 -50.40 12.21 -39.34
C TYR A 440 -51.57 11.22 -39.26
N VAL A 441 -51.52 10.26 -38.32
CA VAL A 441 -52.59 9.27 -38.11
C VAL A 441 -53.88 9.94 -37.63
N ILE A 442 -53.78 10.87 -36.67
CA ILE A 442 -54.95 11.62 -36.15
C ILE A 442 -55.59 12.47 -37.25
N ASP A 443 -54.79 13.17 -38.04
CA ASP A 443 -55.29 13.99 -39.14
C ASP A 443 -55.96 13.13 -40.24
N GLY A 444 -55.37 11.98 -40.57
CA GLY A 444 -55.99 10.99 -41.48
C GLY A 444 -57.25 10.32 -40.92
N TYR A 445 -57.38 10.21 -39.59
CA TYR A 445 -58.59 9.72 -38.92
C TYR A 445 -59.70 10.78 -38.90
N ILE A 446 -59.37 12.04 -38.64
CA ILE A 446 -60.30 13.18 -38.68
C ILE A 446 -60.88 13.35 -40.08
N ARG A 447 -60.05 13.31 -41.13
CA ARG A 447 -60.50 13.38 -42.53
C ARG A 447 -61.50 12.28 -42.89
N ARG A 448 -61.19 11.02 -42.57
CA ARG A 448 -62.08 9.88 -42.87
C ARG A 448 -63.43 9.95 -42.13
N LYS A 449 -63.47 10.57 -40.96
CA LYS A 449 -64.70 10.73 -40.15
C LYS A 449 -65.58 11.91 -40.60
N GLU A 450 -65.00 12.98 -41.13
CA GLU A 450 -65.76 14.12 -41.67
C GLU A 450 -66.21 13.90 -43.13
N ASP A 451 -65.49 13.08 -43.92
CA ASP A 451 -65.87 12.68 -45.29
C ASP A 451 -66.96 11.59 -45.33
N GLY A 452 -67.59 11.26 -44.19
CA GLY A 452 -68.66 10.27 -44.10
C GLY A 452 -68.25 8.81 -44.37
N ARG A 453 -66.95 8.47 -44.29
CA ARG A 453 -66.42 7.11 -44.54
C ARG A 453 -66.16 6.30 -43.26
N TYR A 454 -67.06 6.42 -42.29
CA TYR A 454 -67.21 5.47 -41.19
C TYR A 454 -68.71 5.30 -40.88
N GLU A 455 -69.29 4.20 -41.34
CA GLU A 455 -70.13 3.38 -40.46
C GLU A 455 -69.20 2.43 -39.69
#